data_AF-A0A9Q3S1D1-F1
#
_entry.id   AF-A0A9Q3S1D1-F1
#
_cell.length_a   1.000
_cell.length_b   1.000
_cell.length_c   1.000
_cell.angle_alpha   90.00
_cell.angle_beta   90.00
_cell.angle_gamma   90.00
#
_symmetry.space_group_name_H-M   'P 1'
#
loop_
_entity.id
_entity.type
_entity.pdbx_description
1 polymer ?
#
loop_
_entity_poly.entity_id
_entity_poly.type
_entity_poly.pdbx_seq_one_letter_code
_entity_poly.pdbx_strand_id
1 'polypeptide(L)' 'MHDFLTFASDADMLGMWGAAFLLLAGFALLMERRRMKRARIDGVGWVPWTGLFLTCAVVGGGLLAVAVPGIIRG' A
#
# COMPACT_ATOMS: atom_id res chain seq x y z
N MET A 1 -25.08 2.86 -27.78
CA MET A 1 -24.87 1.82 -26.76
C MET A 1 -23.78 2.35 -25.84
N HIS A 2 -24.06 2.39 -24.54
CA HIS A 2 -23.39 3.21 -23.53
C HIS A 2 -22.11 2.52 -22.99
N ASP A 3 -20.95 2.67 -23.65
CA ASP A 3 -19.66 2.11 -23.17
C ASP A 3 -18.78 3.12 -22.40
N PHE A 4 -19.35 4.25 -21.98
CA PHE A 4 -18.66 5.26 -21.17
C PHE A 4 -18.98 5.14 -19.66
N LEU A 5 -19.51 4.01 -19.19
CA LEU A 5 -19.86 3.80 -17.77
C LEU A 5 -18.79 3.02 -16.97
N THR A 6 -17.66 2.62 -17.56
CA THR A 6 -16.52 1.94 -16.90
C THR A 6 -15.49 2.90 -16.29
N PHE A 7 -15.88 4.10 -15.88
CA PHE A 7 -14.96 5.11 -15.29
C PHE A 7 -14.35 4.72 -13.93
N ALA A 8 -14.70 3.54 -13.39
CA ALA A 8 -13.90 2.81 -12.42
C ALA A 8 -14.12 1.30 -12.63
N SER A 9 -13.32 0.67 -13.50
CA SER A 9 -13.26 -0.80 -13.54
C SER A 9 -12.91 -1.32 -12.15
N ASP A 10 -13.43 -2.49 -11.74
CA ASP A 10 -13.05 -3.11 -10.45
C ASP A 10 -11.52 -3.22 -10.32
N ALA A 11 -10.84 -3.42 -11.45
CA ALA A 11 -9.39 -3.44 -11.54
C ALA A 11 -8.74 -2.08 -11.22
N ASP A 12 -9.30 -0.97 -11.69
CA ASP A 12 -8.79 0.37 -11.38
C ASP A 12 -8.98 0.71 -9.90
N MET A 13 -10.12 0.34 -9.33
CA MET A 13 -10.39 0.54 -7.91
C MET A 13 -9.44 -0.29 -7.04
N LEU A 14 -9.23 -1.57 -7.37
CA LEU A 14 -8.25 -2.44 -6.71
C LEU A 14 -6.82 -1.89 -6.88
N GLY A 15 -6.49 -1.36 -8.06
CA GLY A 15 -5.20 -0.72 -8.34
C GLY A 15 -4.96 0.50 -7.46
N MET A 16 -5.95 1.38 -7.31
CA MET A 16 -5.88 2.56 -6.46
C MET A 16 -5.73 2.19 -4.98
N TRP A 17 -6.51 1.23 -4.48
CA TRP A 17 -6.37 0.74 -3.12
C TRP A 17 -5.02 0.06 -2.87
N GLY A 18 -4.56 -0.76 -3.82
CA GLY A 18 -3.25 -1.39 -3.75
C GLY A 18 -2.11 -0.38 -3.71
N ALA A 19 -2.17 0.67 -4.54
CA ALA A 19 -1.22 1.77 -4.52
C ALA A 19 -1.27 2.54 -3.18
N ALA A 20 -2.46 2.81 -2.64
CA ALA A 20 -2.61 3.46 -1.33
C ALA A 20 -1.97 2.65 -0.20
N PHE A 21 -2.17 1.32 -0.20
CA PHE A 21 -1.52 0.43 0.77
C PHE A 21 0.01 0.40 0.60
N LEU A 22 0.53 0.42 -0.63
CA LEU A 22 1.98 0.53 -0.85
C LEU A 22 2.56 1.87 -0.39
N LEU A 23 1.84 2.97 -0.57
CA LEU A 23 2.26 4.28 -0.03
C LEU A 23 2.31 4.24 1.51
N LEU A 24 1.31 3.64 2.16
CA LEU A 24 1.31 3.44 3.61
C LEU A 24 2.45 2.54 4.07
N ALA A 25 2.76 1.47 3.33
CA ALA A 25 3.92 0.62 3.59
C ALA A 25 5.22 1.44 3.50
N GLY A 26 5.39 2.22 2.43
CA GLY A 26 6.54 3.13 2.27
C GLY A 26 6.66 4.11 3.44
N PHE A 27 5.55 4.70 3.88
CA PHE A 27 5.53 5.57 5.05
C PHE A 27 5.95 4.84 6.33
N ALA A 28 5.43 3.63 6.58
CA ALA A 28 5.81 2.82 7.74
C ALA A 28 7.31 2.48 7.73
N LEU A 29 7.88 2.16 6.56
CA LEU A 29 9.31 1.92 6.41
C LEU A 29 10.15 3.18 6.68
N LEU A 30 9.69 4.35 6.24
CA LEU A 30 10.34 5.63 6.53
C LEU A 30 10.32 5.92 8.04
N MET A 31 9.20 5.66 8.70
CA MET A 31 9.07 5.85 10.15
C MET A 31 9.97 4.90 10.93
N GLU A 32 10.09 3.64 10.50
CA GLU A 32 11.04 2.70 11.11
C GLU A 32 12.49 3.14 10.92
N ARG A 33 12.86 3.62 9.72
CA ARG A 33 14.20 4.21 9.49
C ARG A 33 14.44 5.44 10.37
N ARG A 34 13.42 6.27 10.62
CA ARG A 34 13.52 7.42 11.53
C ARG A 34 13.64 6.97 12.98
N ARG A 35 13.00 5.87 13.38
CA ARG A 35 13.13 5.25 14.70
C ARG A 35 14.53 4.69 14.93
N MET A 36 15.06 3.93 13.97
CA MET A 36 16.39 3.32 14.01
C MET A 36 17.53 4.35 14.12
N LYS A 37 17.33 5.57 13.58
CA LYS A 37 18.32 6.66 13.69
C LYS A 37 18.36 7.35 15.07
N ARG A 38 17.42 7.05 15.98
CA ARG A 38 17.40 7.65 17.32
C ARG A 38 18.21 6.79 18.29
N ALA A 39 19.16 7.42 18.99
CA ALA A 39 20.05 6.76 19.96
C ALA A 39 19.34 6.19 21.21
N ARG A 40 18.11 6.63 21.49
CA ARG A 40 17.25 6.09 22.56
C ARG A 40 15.97 5.53 21.95
N ILE A 41 15.90 4.20 21.82
CA ILE A 41 14.71 3.48 21.33
C ILE A 41 13.59 3.47 22.38
N ASP A 42 13.93 3.62 23.66
CA ASP A 42 13.02 3.52 24.81
C ASP A 42 11.88 4.55 24.81
N GLY A 43 12.00 5.65 24.04
CA GLY A 43 10.98 6.70 23.93
C GLY A 43 10.22 6.75 22.60
N VAL A 44 10.49 5.82 21.67
CA VAL A 44 10.01 5.89 20.28
C VAL A 44 8.83 4.96 20.06
N GLY A 45 7.73 5.22 20.78
CA GLY A 45 6.36 4.83 20.42
C GLY A 45 6.06 3.32 20.33
N TRP A 46 4.95 2.94 20.96
CA TRP A 46 4.32 1.62 20.98
C TRP A 46 4.03 0.97 19.59
N VAL A 47 4.16 1.72 18.50
CA VAL A 47 3.70 1.30 17.16
C VAL A 47 4.71 0.35 16.48
N PRO A 48 4.28 -0.86 16.07
CA PRO A 48 5.12 -1.82 15.36
C PRO A 48 5.23 -1.46 13.86
N TRP A 49 6.05 -0.46 13.52
CA TRP A 49 6.21 0.02 12.13
C TRP A 49 6.58 -1.08 11.14
N THR A 50 7.43 -2.03 11.52
CA THR A 50 7.79 -3.19 10.68
C THR A 50 6.59 -4.09 10.40
N GLY A 51 5.73 -4.32 11.40
CA GLY A 51 4.50 -5.09 11.21
C GLY A 51 3.50 -4.37 10.31
N LEU A 52 3.35 -3.06 10.48
CA LEU A 52 2.50 -2.22 9.64
C LEU A 52 3.02 -2.18 8.18
N PHE A 53 4.33 -2.05 8.00
CA PHE A 53 4.97 -2.15 6.69
C PHE A 53 4.67 -3.49 6.02
N LEU A 54 4.89 -4.61 6.71
CA LEU A 54 4.68 -5.95 6.15
C LEU A 54 3.22 -6.19 5.76
N THR A 55 2.28 -5.85 6.64
CA THR A 55 0.85 -6.02 6.37
C THR A 55 0.39 -5.17 5.18
N CYS A 56 0.75 -3.89 5.15
CA CYS A 56 0.41 -3.02 4.04
C CYS A 56 1.10 -3.43 2.72
N ALA A 57 2.36 -3.89 2.78
CA ALA A 57 3.09 -4.35 1.60
C ALA A 57 2.48 -5.63 1.00
N VAL A 58 2.10 -6.59 1.83
CA VAL A 58 1.47 -7.84 1.38
C VAL A 58 0.08 -7.57 0.81
N VAL A 59 -0.75 -6.79 1.51
CA VAL A 59 -2.11 -6.45 1.03
C VAL A 59 -2.03 -5.60 -0.23
N GLY A 60 -1.22 -4.54 -0.24
CA GLY A 60 -1.07 -3.66 -1.40
C GLY A 60 -0.47 -4.36 -2.61
N GLY A 61 0.56 -5.18 -2.41
CA GLY A 61 1.16 -5.99 -3.46
C GLY A 61 0.19 -7.04 -4.02
N GLY A 62 -0.60 -7.69 -3.16
CA GLY A 62 -1.63 -8.64 -3.57
C GLY A 62 -2.74 -7.99 -4.39
N LEU A 63 -3.25 -6.83 -3.95
CA LEU A 63 -4.26 -6.05 -4.67
C LEU A 63 -3.75 -5.62 -6.05
N LEU A 64 -2.53 -5.12 -6.14
CA LEU A 64 -1.93 -4.75 -7.43
C LEU A 64 -1.69 -5.96 -8.32
N ALA A 65 -1.24 -7.10 -7.78
CA ALA A 65 -1.03 -8.31 -8.57
C ALA A 65 -2.33 -8.80 -9.25
N VAL A 66 -3.48 -8.62 -8.60
CA VAL A 66 -4.80 -8.93 -9.16
C VAL A 66 -5.31 -7.83 -10.11
N ALA A 67 -5.07 -6.56 -9.78
CA ALA A 67 -5.50 -5.43 -10.58
C ALA A 67 -4.76 -5.30 -11.91
N VAL A 68 -3.44 -5.54 -11.93
CA VAL A 68 -2.55 -5.30 -13.09
C VAL A 68 -3.05 -6.00 -14.36
N PRO A 69 -3.41 -7.31 -14.36
CA PRO A 69 -3.95 -7.95 -15.56
C PRO A 69 -5.30 -7.37 -16.01
N GLY A 70 -6.13 -6.89 -15.08
CA GLY A 70 -7.42 -6.25 -15.38
C GLY A 70 -7.24 -4.87 -16.02
N ILE A 71 -6.28 -4.09 -15.53
CA ILE A 71 -5.92 -2.78 -16.09
C ILE A 71 -5.29 -2.92 -17.49
N ILE A 72 -4.46 -3.95 -17.72
CA ILE A 72 -3.80 -4.16 -19.03
C ILE A 72 -4.79 -4.62 -20.11
N ARG A 73 -5.87 -5.32 -19.71
CA ARG A 73 -6.87 -5.90 -20.63
C ARG A 73 -8.08 -5.00 -20.88
N GLY A 74 -8.35 -4.05 -19.99
CA GLY A 74 -9.37 -3.02 -20.15
C GLY A 74 -8.91 -1.91 -21.08
#